data_AF-A0AA39PRS8-F1
#
_entry.id   AF-A0AA39PRS8-F1
#
_cell.length_a   1.000
_cell.length_b   1.000
_cell.length_c   1.000
_cell.angle_alpha   90.00
_cell.angle_beta   90.00
_cell.angle_gamma   90.00
#
_symmetry.space_group_name_H-M   'P 1'
#
loop_
_entity.id
_entity.type
_entity.pdbx_description
1 polymer ?
#
loop_
_entity_poly.entity_id
_entity_poly.type
_entity_poly.pdbx_seq_one_letter_code
_entity_poly.pdbx_strand_id
1 'polypeptide(L)'
;MSGKTALIVGATGQTGQHLLKELLASSHFTKVGEYGRRLTDVSTLSTGKDKLEQRVIDFEKLEESGLKNGKWDVVFLTLGTTRKAAGGAEGFQRIDRDYVINAAREARVPDHEQRVLYLSSGSANAKSSFLYPRCKGQTEEALASMGYSDTIVFHPGLLAGTNRPQSRMPEVIAEYGLFAIRIFLSLRIILYRGVINTLRLSSFFSGLEIKASIRNTIVATLGRSMAIAGWLGSERLPSVARSKEEETPEGKRFVSIPNAGAIALAQTPFE
;
A
#
# COMPACT_ATOMS: atom_id res chain seq x y z
N MET A 1 22.58 1.06 -18.72
CA MET A 1 22.22 1.80 -17.48
C MET A 1 22.56 0.90 -16.30
N SER A 2 23.21 1.39 -15.25
CA SER A 2 23.42 0.59 -14.03
C SER A 2 22.05 0.36 -13.37
N GLY A 3 21.75 -0.87 -12.96
CA GLY A 3 20.51 -1.15 -12.24
C GLY A 3 20.50 -0.52 -10.85
N LYS A 4 19.28 -0.23 -10.36
CA LYS A 4 19.02 0.47 -9.10
C LYS A 4 18.94 -0.49 -7.92
N THR A 5 19.17 0.02 -6.71
CA THR A 5 18.89 -0.69 -5.47
C THR A 5 17.52 -0.27 -4.92
N ALA A 6 16.73 -1.22 -4.42
CA ALA A 6 15.39 -0.98 -3.90
C ALA A 6 15.26 -1.47 -2.46
N LEU A 7 14.64 -0.68 -1.60
CA LEU A 7 14.20 -1.08 -0.26
C LEU A 7 12.68 -1.14 -0.23
N ILE A 8 12.10 -2.22 0.25
CA ILE A 8 10.66 -2.34 0.50
C ILE A 8 10.39 -2.55 1.98
N VAL A 9 9.57 -1.66 2.55
CA VAL A 9 9.02 -1.78 3.90
C VAL A 9 7.53 -2.07 3.81
N GLY A 10 7.12 -3.23 4.33
CA GLY A 10 5.75 -3.73 4.22
C GLY A 10 5.52 -4.74 3.09
N ALA A 11 6.56 -5.48 2.67
CA ALA A 11 6.50 -6.49 1.62
C ALA A 11 5.51 -7.64 1.91
N THR A 12 5.24 -7.97 3.17
CA THR A 12 4.27 -9.03 3.52
C THR A 12 2.81 -8.59 3.36
N GLY A 13 2.54 -7.31 3.09
CA GLY A 13 1.20 -6.79 2.80
C GLY A 13 0.68 -7.18 1.41
N GLN A 14 -0.63 -7.02 1.17
CA GLN A 14 -1.26 -7.46 -0.09
C GLN A 14 -0.60 -6.86 -1.34
N THR A 15 -0.37 -5.54 -1.36
CA THR A 15 0.34 -4.89 -2.47
C THR A 15 1.86 -5.15 -2.40
N GLY A 16 2.43 -5.17 -1.20
CA GLY A 16 3.86 -5.38 -0.98
C GLY A 16 4.36 -6.71 -1.54
N GLN A 17 3.57 -7.78 -1.46
CA GLN A 17 3.95 -9.10 -1.97
C GLN A 17 4.09 -9.10 -3.49
N HIS A 18 3.18 -8.40 -4.18
CA HIS A 18 3.25 -8.24 -5.63
C HIS A 18 4.38 -7.30 -6.03
N LEU A 19 4.54 -6.18 -5.32
CA LEU A 19 5.67 -5.27 -5.55
C LEU A 19 7.02 -5.98 -5.40
N LEU A 20 7.21 -6.78 -4.34
CA LEU A 20 8.45 -7.55 -4.14
C LEU A 20 8.72 -8.46 -5.35
N LYS A 21 7.70 -9.20 -5.83
CA LYS A 21 7.85 -10.07 -7.01
C LYS A 21 8.25 -9.30 -8.26
N GLU A 22 7.65 -8.13 -8.49
CA GLU A 22 7.97 -7.26 -9.64
C GLU A 22 9.41 -6.73 -9.55
N LEU A 23 9.86 -6.28 -8.37
CA LEU A 23 11.24 -5.84 -8.15
C LEU A 23 12.26 -6.97 -8.38
N LEU A 24 11.93 -8.19 -7.93
CA LEU A 24 12.79 -9.35 -8.09
C LEU A 24 12.85 -9.85 -9.53
N ALA A 25 11.74 -9.77 -10.28
CA ALA A 25 11.69 -10.15 -11.69
C ALA A 25 12.37 -9.13 -12.63
N SER A 26 12.41 -7.85 -12.24
CA SER A 26 12.93 -6.78 -13.07
C SER A 26 14.47 -6.74 -13.12
N SER A 27 15.06 -6.65 -14.31
CA SER A 27 16.50 -6.42 -14.51
C SER A 27 16.94 -4.99 -14.12
N HIS A 28 15.99 -4.06 -13.98
CA HIS A 28 16.25 -2.66 -13.61
C HIS A 28 16.67 -2.51 -12.15
N PHE A 29 16.43 -3.52 -11.31
CA PHE A 29 16.85 -3.54 -9.92
C PHE A 29 17.90 -4.63 -9.68
N THR A 30 19.09 -4.24 -9.24
CA THR A 30 20.25 -5.13 -9.00
C THR A 30 20.33 -5.63 -7.57
N LYS A 31 19.68 -4.96 -6.63
CA LYS A 31 19.57 -5.36 -5.23
C LYS A 31 18.21 -4.96 -4.66
N VAL A 32 17.58 -5.85 -3.91
CA VAL A 32 16.28 -5.62 -3.27
C VAL A 32 16.37 -5.95 -1.78
N GLY A 33 16.16 -4.97 -0.91
CA GLY A 33 16.06 -5.14 0.53
C GLY A 33 14.62 -5.26 0.99
N GLU A 34 14.24 -6.37 1.63
CA GLU A 34 12.95 -6.53 2.31
C GLU A 34 13.14 -6.37 3.82
N TYR A 35 12.63 -5.26 4.36
CA TYR A 35 12.79 -4.93 5.78
C TYR A 35 11.41 -4.82 6.43
N GLY A 36 11.20 -5.56 7.51
CA GLY A 36 9.93 -5.52 8.23
C GLY A 36 9.89 -6.43 9.45
N ARG A 37 8.80 -6.34 10.22
CA ARG A 37 8.57 -7.19 11.41
C ARG A 37 8.39 -8.68 11.09
N ARG A 38 8.06 -8.99 9.84
CA ARG A 38 7.89 -10.33 9.28
C ARG A 38 8.37 -10.29 7.84
N LEU A 39 9.00 -11.36 7.40
CA LEU A 39 9.60 -11.49 6.08
C LEU A 39 8.80 -12.47 5.22
N THR A 40 8.90 -12.28 3.92
CA THR A 40 8.36 -13.19 2.91
C THR A 40 9.18 -14.49 2.93
N ASP A 41 8.50 -15.62 2.87
CA ASP A 41 9.19 -16.91 2.76
C ASP A 41 9.83 -17.04 1.38
N VAL A 42 11.15 -17.16 1.34
CA VAL A 42 11.97 -17.28 0.12
C VAL A 42 11.59 -18.52 -0.71
N SER A 43 11.02 -19.56 -0.09
CA SER A 43 10.52 -20.74 -0.80
C SER A 43 9.37 -20.41 -1.76
N THR A 44 8.60 -19.36 -1.46
CA THR A 44 7.44 -18.91 -2.25
C THR A 44 7.81 -18.01 -3.43
N LEU A 45 9.07 -17.60 -3.53
CA LEU A 45 9.58 -16.75 -4.59
C LEU A 45 10.09 -17.61 -5.75
N SER A 46 9.80 -17.20 -6.99
CA SER A 46 10.18 -17.94 -8.20
C SER A 46 11.47 -17.42 -8.85
N THR A 47 11.85 -16.16 -8.63
CA THR A 47 12.98 -15.50 -9.30
C THR A 47 13.66 -14.47 -8.41
N GLY A 48 14.88 -14.04 -8.79
CA GLY A 48 15.62 -12.92 -8.19
C GLY A 48 16.10 -13.13 -6.75
N LYS A 49 16.16 -14.37 -6.27
CA LYS A 49 16.54 -14.69 -4.86
C LYS A 49 17.97 -14.25 -4.53
N ASP A 50 18.86 -14.30 -5.51
CA ASP A 50 20.27 -13.94 -5.44
C ASP A 50 20.50 -12.45 -5.14
N LYS A 51 19.56 -11.59 -5.52
CA LYS A 51 19.61 -10.15 -5.26
C LYS A 51 18.73 -9.68 -4.10
N LEU A 52 18.07 -10.61 -3.39
CA LEU A 52 17.22 -10.31 -2.25
C LEU A 52 18.02 -10.34 -0.94
N GLU A 53 17.96 -9.23 -0.19
CA GLU A 53 18.42 -9.13 1.19
C GLU A 53 17.20 -8.99 2.10
N GLN A 54 17.07 -9.84 3.12
CA GLN A 54 15.95 -9.75 4.06
C GLN A 54 16.45 -9.40 5.46
N ARG A 55 15.73 -8.51 6.16
CA ARG A 55 16.05 -8.15 7.54
C ARG A 55 14.80 -7.98 8.39
N VAL A 56 14.73 -8.72 9.49
CA VAL A 56 13.72 -8.50 10.52
C VAL A 56 14.10 -7.23 11.28
N ILE A 57 13.15 -6.31 11.41
CA ILE A 57 13.35 -5.05 12.14
C ILE A 57 12.28 -4.88 13.22
N ASP A 58 12.66 -4.17 14.28
CA ASP A 58 11.75 -3.64 15.27
C ASP A 58 11.43 -2.18 14.94
N PHE A 59 10.15 -1.88 14.69
CA PHE A 59 9.71 -0.52 14.37
C PHE A 59 9.77 0.43 15.57
N GLU A 60 10.00 -0.10 16.77
CA GLU A 60 10.22 0.67 17.99
C GLU A 60 11.70 1.06 18.18
N LYS A 61 12.62 0.43 17.43
CA LYS A 61 14.08 0.63 17.53
C LYS A 61 14.70 0.74 16.15
N LEU A 62 14.24 1.72 15.38
CA LEU A 62 14.63 1.85 13.98
C LEU A 62 16.10 2.23 13.81
N GLU A 63 16.72 2.86 14.78
CA GLU A 63 18.15 3.17 14.81
C GLU A 63 19.05 1.91 14.70
N GLU A 64 18.56 0.75 15.13
CA GLU A 64 19.25 -0.56 15.03
C GLU A 64 18.86 -1.34 13.76
N SER A 65 17.87 -0.83 13.00
CA SER A 65 17.27 -1.54 11.86
C SER A 65 18.21 -1.73 10.68
N GLY A 66 19.19 -0.84 10.51
CA GLY A 66 20.07 -0.81 9.35
C GLY A 66 19.39 -0.39 8.04
N LEU A 67 18.20 0.27 8.08
CA LEU A 67 17.47 0.68 6.87
C LEU A 67 18.32 1.52 5.91
N LYS A 68 19.25 2.35 6.41
CA LYS A 68 20.18 3.13 5.58
C LYS A 68 21.38 2.37 5.02
N ASN A 69 21.70 1.18 5.54
CA ASN A 69 22.98 0.49 5.27
C ASN A 69 23.13 0.12 3.79
N GLY A 70 22.02 -0.17 3.11
CA GLY A 70 22.04 -0.54 1.70
C GLY A 70 22.25 0.62 0.74
N LYS A 71 22.20 1.89 1.18
CA LYS A 71 22.19 3.09 0.33
C LYS A 71 21.25 2.88 -0.87
N TRP A 72 19.97 2.84 -0.55
CA TRP A 72 18.94 2.42 -1.49
C TRP A 72 18.55 3.56 -2.43
N ASP A 73 18.66 3.38 -3.74
CA ASP A 73 18.24 4.40 -4.72
C ASP A 73 16.73 4.66 -4.64
N VAL A 74 15.95 3.63 -4.30
CA VAL A 74 14.48 3.69 -4.26
C VAL A 74 13.94 3.05 -2.99
N VAL A 75 13.15 3.79 -2.22
CA VAL A 75 12.50 3.32 -0.99
C VAL A 75 10.99 3.22 -1.19
N PHE A 76 10.44 2.01 -1.06
CA PHE A 76 9.02 1.71 -1.20
C PHE A 76 8.36 1.48 0.16
N LEU A 77 7.32 2.24 0.45
CA LEU A 77 6.56 2.20 1.69
C LEU A 77 5.14 1.71 1.39
N THR A 78 4.89 0.44 1.72
CA THR A 78 3.58 -0.21 1.53
C THR A 78 2.96 -0.68 2.84
N LEU A 79 3.42 -0.11 3.96
CA LEU A 79 2.85 -0.37 5.28
C LEU A 79 1.40 0.13 5.36
N GLY A 80 0.59 -0.66 6.03
CA GLY A 80 -0.77 -0.28 6.38
C GLY A 80 -1.38 -1.26 7.37
N THR A 81 -2.35 -0.78 8.14
CA THR A 81 -3.09 -1.60 9.10
C THR A 81 -4.56 -1.20 9.10
N THR A 82 -5.39 -1.92 9.84
CA THR A 82 -6.77 -1.50 10.14
C THR A 82 -6.86 -1.10 11.60
N ARG A 83 -7.81 -0.22 11.95
CA ARG A 83 -8.01 0.22 13.34
C ARG A 83 -8.20 -0.96 14.29
N LYS A 84 -9.01 -1.95 13.90
CA LYS A 84 -9.18 -3.20 14.64
C LYS A 84 -7.88 -3.97 14.84
N ALA A 85 -7.10 -4.18 13.77
CA ALA A 85 -5.84 -4.93 13.85
C ALA A 85 -4.76 -4.17 14.64
N ALA A 86 -4.87 -2.84 14.69
CA ALA A 86 -3.97 -1.97 15.41
C ALA A 86 -4.34 -1.78 16.90
N GLY A 87 -5.44 -2.38 17.37
CA GLY A 87 -5.87 -2.25 18.75
C GLY A 87 -6.47 -0.89 19.12
N GLY A 88 -6.87 -0.07 18.13
CA GLY A 88 -7.51 1.22 18.37
C GLY A 88 -6.96 2.36 17.51
N ALA A 89 -7.42 3.57 17.81
CA ALA A 89 -7.07 4.77 17.04
C ALA A 89 -5.60 5.19 17.22
N GLU A 90 -5.04 5.00 18.41
CA GLU A 90 -3.64 5.31 18.72
C GLU A 90 -2.70 4.33 18.00
N GLY A 91 -2.93 3.02 18.15
CA GLY A 91 -2.15 2.02 17.42
C GLY A 91 -2.27 2.16 15.91
N PHE A 92 -3.44 2.59 15.41
CA PHE A 92 -3.60 2.89 13.99
C PHE A 92 -2.70 4.06 13.54
N GLN A 93 -2.66 5.16 14.28
CA GLN A 93 -1.75 6.29 14.00
C GLN A 93 -0.29 5.86 14.07
N ARG A 94 0.07 5.13 15.13
CA ARG A 94 1.42 4.61 15.33
C ARG A 94 1.91 3.80 14.14
N ILE A 95 1.08 2.90 13.61
CA ILE A 95 1.47 1.98 12.54
C ILE A 95 1.31 2.61 11.15
N ASP A 96 0.18 3.25 10.85
CA ASP A 96 -0.16 3.70 9.48
C ASP A 96 0.49 5.05 9.14
N ARG A 97 0.89 5.83 10.15
CA ARG A 97 1.59 7.12 10.01
C ARG A 97 3.01 7.07 10.59
N ASP A 98 3.14 6.86 11.90
CA ASP A 98 4.42 7.13 12.58
C ASP A 98 5.52 6.15 12.15
N TYR A 99 5.23 4.84 12.07
CA TYR A 99 6.18 3.85 11.56
C TYR A 99 6.58 4.12 10.11
N VAL A 100 5.66 4.59 9.28
CA VAL A 100 5.95 4.90 7.87
C VAL A 100 6.93 6.06 7.77
N ILE A 101 6.61 7.16 8.46
CA ILE A 101 7.45 8.37 8.49
C ILE A 101 8.82 8.04 9.07
N ASN A 102 8.87 7.30 10.18
CA ASN A 102 10.14 6.98 10.84
C ASN A 102 10.99 6.00 10.02
N ALA A 103 10.39 5.01 9.37
CA ALA A 103 11.11 4.09 8.49
C ALA A 103 11.70 4.82 7.27
N ALA A 104 10.94 5.76 6.68
CA ALA A 104 11.45 6.62 5.62
C ALA A 104 12.63 7.46 6.12
N ARG A 105 12.47 8.11 7.29
CA ARG A 105 13.52 8.94 7.87
C ARG A 105 14.81 8.17 8.10
N GLU A 106 14.70 6.95 8.63
CA GLU A 106 15.87 6.09 8.89
C GLU A 106 16.48 5.51 7.62
N ALA A 107 15.70 5.30 6.56
CA ALA A 107 16.21 4.85 5.26
C ALA A 107 16.93 5.95 4.47
N ARG A 108 16.71 7.23 4.83
CA ARG A 108 17.28 8.38 4.11
C ARG A 108 18.77 8.56 4.44
N VAL A 109 19.55 8.82 3.40
CA VAL A 109 20.98 9.10 3.41
C VAL A 109 21.18 10.47 2.74
N PRO A 110 21.58 11.52 3.49
CA PRO A 110 21.60 12.90 3.00
C PRO A 110 22.33 13.16 1.67
N ASP A 111 23.45 12.47 1.44
CA ASP A 111 24.31 12.67 0.26
C ASP A 111 24.07 11.62 -0.84
N HIS A 112 22.93 10.92 -0.79
CA HIS A 112 22.55 9.92 -1.77
C HIS A 112 21.25 10.35 -2.44
N GLU A 113 21.26 10.38 -3.78
CA GLU A 113 20.05 10.69 -4.55
C GLU A 113 19.05 9.53 -4.41
N GLN A 114 18.07 9.73 -3.52
CA GLN A 114 17.08 8.72 -3.18
C GLN A 114 15.68 9.18 -3.53
N ARG A 115 14.91 8.26 -4.07
CA ARG A 115 13.46 8.41 -4.25
C ARG A 115 12.70 7.67 -3.17
N VAL A 116 11.58 8.24 -2.74
CA VAL A 116 10.60 7.55 -1.89
C VAL A 116 9.27 7.38 -2.61
N LEU A 117 8.67 6.20 -2.47
CA LEU A 117 7.35 5.88 -2.99
C LEU A 117 6.44 5.42 -1.85
N TYR A 118 5.26 6.01 -1.76
CA TYR A 118 4.29 5.68 -0.72
C TYR A 118 2.94 5.23 -1.29
N LEU A 119 2.45 4.10 -0.79
CA LEU A 119 1.07 3.65 -1.05
C LEU A 119 0.11 4.33 -0.07
N SER A 120 -0.52 5.41 -0.53
CA SER A 120 -1.47 6.18 0.25
C SER A 120 -2.93 5.77 -0.04
N SER A 121 -3.84 6.74 -0.16
CA SER A 121 -5.26 6.56 -0.41
C SER A 121 -5.80 7.71 -1.23
N GLY A 122 -6.73 7.46 -2.16
CA GLY A 122 -7.47 8.53 -2.84
C GLY A 122 -8.35 9.42 -1.92
N SER A 123 -8.41 9.14 -0.63
CA SER A 123 -9.08 9.97 0.37
C SER A 123 -8.11 10.72 1.29
N ALA A 124 -6.80 10.68 1.03
CA ALA A 124 -5.79 11.30 1.88
C ALA A 124 -6.03 12.82 2.01
N ASN A 125 -6.03 13.29 3.26
CA ASN A 125 -6.19 14.70 3.59
C ASN A 125 -5.74 14.95 5.03
N ALA A 126 -4.62 15.65 5.21
CA ALA A 126 -4.01 15.89 6.53
C ALA A 126 -4.89 16.70 7.50
N LYS A 127 -5.86 17.46 6.97
CA LYS A 127 -6.82 18.28 7.73
C LYS A 127 -8.15 17.57 8.00
N SER A 128 -8.29 16.31 7.57
CA SER A 128 -9.52 15.56 7.77
C SER A 128 -9.82 15.32 9.25
N SER A 129 -11.10 15.39 9.63
CA SER A 129 -11.57 14.95 10.95
C SER A 129 -11.56 13.43 11.09
N PHE A 130 -11.54 12.70 9.98
CA PHE A 130 -11.49 11.24 9.97
C PHE A 130 -10.07 10.72 10.06
N LEU A 131 -9.87 9.74 10.95
CA LEU A 131 -8.56 9.20 11.30
C LEU A 131 -7.75 8.69 10.10
N TYR A 132 -8.36 7.87 9.24
CA TYR A 132 -7.67 7.24 8.11
C TYR A 132 -7.20 8.25 7.06
N PRO A 133 -8.08 9.09 6.48
CA PRO A 133 -7.68 10.20 5.61
C PRO A 133 -6.60 11.10 6.20
N ARG A 134 -6.73 11.42 7.49
CA ARG A 134 -5.78 12.26 8.22
C ARG A 134 -4.39 11.63 8.31
N CYS A 135 -4.29 10.36 8.71
CA CYS A 135 -3.01 9.67 8.80
C CYS A 135 -2.31 9.60 7.44
N LYS A 136 -3.06 9.27 6.38
CA LYS A 136 -2.52 9.21 5.02
C LYS A 136 -2.01 10.57 4.55
N GLY A 137 -2.81 11.63 4.67
CA GLY A 137 -2.38 12.98 4.26
C GLY A 137 -1.20 13.51 5.09
N GLN A 138 -1.20 13.31 6.42
CA GLN A 138 -0.06 13.69 7.27
C GLN A 138 1.22 12.94 6.90
N THR A 139 1.10 11.69 6.44
CA THR A 139 2.25 10.92 5.96
C THR A 139 2.78 11.49 4.64
N GLU A 140 1.90 11.84 3.71
CA GLU A 140 2.28 12.49 2.44
C GLU A 140 3.05 13.78 2.67
N GLU A 141 2.51 14.68 3.51
CA GLU A 141 3.16 15.95 3.85
C GLU A 141 4.54 15.75 4.50
N ALA A 142 4.64 14.79 5.43
CA ALA A 142 5.90 14.47 6.10
C ALA A 142 6.96 13.90 5.15
N LEU A 143 6.56 13.03 4.21
CA LEU A 143 7.47 12.45 3.22
C LEU A 143 7.96 13.51 2.22
N ALA A 144 7.08 14.37 1.74
CA ALA A 144 7.43 15.49 0.85
C ALA A 144 8.44 16.44 1.51
N SER A 145 8.35 16.60 2.84
CA SER A 145 9.25 17.46 3.62
C SER A 145 10.59 16.81 3.98
N MET A 146 10.77 15.51 3.72
CA MET A 146 11.89 14.73 4.26
C MET A 146 13.20 14.92 3.48
N GLY A 147 13.15 15.54 2.30
CA GLY A 147 14.32 15.85 1.48
C GLY A 147 14.82 14.68 0.63
N TYR A 148 13.95 13.75 0.26
CA TYR A 148 14.23 12.85 -0.88
C TYR A 148 14.34 13.66 -2.17
N SER A 149 15.14 13.19 -3.13
CA SER A 149 15.25 13.87 -4.43
C SER A 149 13.96 13.77 -5.23
N ASP A 150 13.17 12.74 -4.98
CA ASP A 150 11.87 12.52 -5.61
C ASP A 150 10.91 11.81 -4.64
N THR A 151 9.69 12.33 -4.52
CA THR A 151 8.64 11.79 -3.66
C THR A 151 7.41 11.48 -4.52
N ILE A 152 7.07 10.20 -4.64
CA ILE A 152 5.93 9.74 -5.44
C ILE A 152 4.89 9.06 -4.55
N VAL A 153 3.65 9.52 -4.62
CA VAL A 153 2.53 9.03 -3.80
C VAL A 153 1.50 8.37 -4.70
N PHE A 154 1.06 7.17 -4.34
CA PHE A 154 -0.03 6.50 -5.02
C PHE A 154 -1.35 6.77 -4.30
N HIS A 155 -2.33 7.27 -5.03
CA HIS A 155 -3.71 7.45 -4.58
C HIS A 155 -4.59 6.39 -5.23
N PRO A 156 -4.55 5.13 -4.73
CA PRO A 156 -5.45 4.11 -5.23
C PRO A 156 -6.89 4.54 -4.96
N GLY A 157 -7.78 4.11 -5.85
CA GLY A 157 -9.21 4.27 -5.64
C GLY A 157 -9.62 3.45 -4.43
N LEU A 158 -10.88 3.60 -3.97
CA LEU A 158 -11.43 2.57 -3.10
C LEU A 158 -11.19 1.23 -3.81
N LEU A 159 -10.69 0.22 -3.09
CA LEU A 159 -10.68 -1.17 -3.55
C LEU A 159 -12.14 -1.72 -3.67
N ALA A 160 -13.11 -0.86 -3.98
CA ALA A 160 -14.52 -1.14 -4.19
C ALA A 160 -14.75 -1.42 -5.67
N GLY A 161 -14.44 -2.65 -6.05
CA GLY A 161 -14.81 -3.23 -7.34
C GLY A 161 -15.86 -4.34 -7.23
N THR A 162 -16.62 -4.46 -6.14
CA THR A 162 -17.76 -5.42 -6.09
C THR A 162 -18.95 -4.89 -5.30
N ASN A 163 -20.14 -4.91 -5.92
CA ASN A 163 -21.41 -4.77 -5.25
C ASN A 163 -21.64 -5.97 -4.29
N ARG A 164 -21.28 -5.80 -3.01
CA ARG A 164 -21.64 -6.58 -1.78
C ARG A 164 -21.47 -8.12 -1.79
N PRO A 165 -21.49 -8.85 -0.65
CA PRO A 165 -21.22 -8.49 0.74
C PRO A 165 -19.78 -8.89 1.13
N GLN A 166 -19.26 -8.36 2.24
CA GLN A 166 -17.89 -8.51 2.75
C GLN A 166 -16.79 -7.80 1.93
N SER A 167 -16.89 -6.47 1.88
CA SER A 167 -15.70 -5.62 1.71
C SER A 167 -14.82 -5.76 2.93
N ARG A 168 -13.51 -6.01 2.73
CA ARG A 168 -12.47 -5.91 3.77
C ARG A 168 -12.21 -4.44 4.10
N MET A 169 -13.26 -3.75 4.55
CA MET A 169 -13.25 -2.47 5.25
C MET A 169 -14.37 -2.48 6.31
N PRO A 170 -14.19 -3.16 7.45
CA PRO A 170 -14.96 -2.83 8.63
C PRO A 170 -14.32 -1.60 9.29
N GLU A 171 -15.14 -0.62 9.69
CA GLU A 171 -14.79 0.60 10.44
C GLU A 171 -14.14 1.67 9.53
N VAL A 172 -14.88 2.60 8.92
CA VAL A 172 -15.20 3.91 9.54
C VAL A 172 -16.57 4.50 9.11
N ILE A 173 -17.29 3.97 8.13
CA ILE A 173 -18.55 4.61 7.64
C ILE A 173 -19.85 3.93 8.16
N ALA A 174 -19.78 2.70 8.67
CA ALA A 174 -20.99 1.95 9.04
C ALA A 174 -21.39 2.03 10.53
N GLU A 175 -20.55 2.60 11.41
CA GLU A 175 -20.77 2.49 12.86
C GLU A 175 -21.78 3.49 13.43
N TYR A 176 -22.10 4.58 12.71
CA TYR A 176 -23.05 5.58 13.23
C TYR A 176 -24.49 5.43 12.70
N GLY A 177 -24.74 4.68 11.61
CA GLY A 177 -26.07 4.61 10.97
C GLY A 177 -26.87 3.33 11.22
N LEU A 178 -26.23 2.18 11.46
CA LEU A 178 -26.92 0.87 11.45
C LEU A 178 -27.32 0.32 12.83
N PHE A 179 -26.81 0.90 13.92
CA PHE A 179 -27.17 0.48 15.27
C PHE A 179 -28.63 0.87 15.62
N ALA A 180 -29.13 1.99 15.08
CA ALA A 180 -30.50 2.44 15.29
C ALA A 180 -31.56 1.59 14.54
N ILE A 181 -31.20 0.91 13.44
CA ILE A 181 -32.15 0.14 12.62
C ILE A 181 -32.18 -1.35 13.00
N ARG A 182 -31.10 -1.91 13.58
CA ARG A 182 -31.05 -3.34 13.97
C ARG A 182 -31.80 -3.67 15.26
N ILE A 183 -32.08 -2.70 16.13
CA ILE A 183 -32.98 -2.92 17.27
C ILE A 183 -34.45 -2.98 16.82
N PHE A 184 -34.80 -2.38 15.67
CA PHE A 184 -36.20 -2.36 15.19
C PHE A 184 -36.60 -3.57 14.32
N LEU A 185 -35.66 -4.23 13.64
CA LEU A 185 -35.96 -5.33 12.71
C LEU A 185 -35.73 -6.74 13.27
N SER A 186 -35.26 -6.86 14.52
CA SER A 186 -34.99 -8.15 15.18
C SER A 186 -36.23 -8.85 15.75
N LEU A 187 -37.42 -8.28 15.63
CA LEU A 187 -38.66 -8.83 16.19
C LEU A 187 -39.54 -9.63 15.20
N ARG A 188 -39.13 -9.86 13.94
CA ARG A 188 -40.08 -10.43 12.96
C ARG A 188 -39.61 -11.49 11.96
N ILE A 189 -38.46 -12.14 12.16
CA ILE A 189 -38.11 -13.32 11.34
C ILE A 189 -37.54 -14.43 12.23
N ILE A 190 -38.35 -14.81 13.23
CA ILE A 190 -38.44 -16.20 13.66
C ILE A 190 -39.61 -16.75 12.85
N LEU A 191 -39.43 -17.91 12.21
CA LEU A 191 -40.35 -18.63 11.30
C LEU A 191 -40.10 -18.39 9.79
N TYR A 192 -39.12 -19.11 9.22
CA TYR A 192 -39.42 -20.18 8.25
C TYR A 192 -38.13 -20.95 7.90
N ARG A 193 -38.16 -22.26 8.15
CA ARG A 193 -37.06 -23.22 7.95
C ARG A 193 -37.12 -23.84 6.54
N GLY A 194 -35.94 -24.23 6.04
CA GLY A 194 -35.75 -25.40 5.18
C GLY A 194 -35.90 -25.19 3.67
N VAL A 195 -35.00 -25.83 2.90
CA VAL A 195 -35.03 -26.02 1.41
C VAL A 195 -34.19 -25.04 0.53
N ILE A 196 -33.29 -24.21 1.07
CA ILE A 196 -32.34 -23.43 0.23
C ILE A 196 -30.89 -23.59 0.71
N ASN A 197 -30.30 -24.80 0.63
CA ASN A 197 -28.94 -25.01 1.16
C ASN A 197 -27.93 -25.68 0.22
N THR A 198 -28.22 -25.83 -1.08
CA THR A 198 -27.23 -26.41 -2.02
C THR A 198 -26.92 -25.49 -3.20
N LEU A 199 -27.92 -24.81 -3.78
CA LEU A 199 -27.72 -23.86 -4.90
C LEU A 199 -27.19 -22.47 -4.47
N ARG A 200 -27.37 -22.10 -3.20
CA ARG A 200 -26.79 -20.88 -2.63
C ARG A 200 -25.32 -21.02 -2.24
N LEU A 201 -24.82 -22.25 -2.03
CA LEU A 201 -23.42 -22.46 -1.68
C LEU A 201 -22.52 -22.31 -2.91
N SER A 202 -22.83 -22.94 -4.05
CA SER A 202 -22.00 -22.85 -5.26
C SER A 202 -21.93 -21.43 -5.84
N SER A 203 -23.05 -20.70 -5.83
CA SER A 203 -23.11 -19.27 -6.21
C SER A 203 -22.39 -18.35 -5.23
N PHE A 204 -22.32 -18.72 -3.95
CA PHE A 204 -21.56 -18.00 -2.93
C PHE A 204 -20.05 -18.26 -3.03
N PHE A 205 -19.62 -19.52 -3.25
CA PHE A 205 -18.21 -19.87 -3.44
C PHE A 205 -17.65 -19.27 -4.72
N SER A 206 -18.35 -19.37 -5.85
CA SER A 206 -17.97 -18.69 -7.09
C SER A 206 -17.91 -17.17 -6.91
N GLY A 207 -18.87 -16.56 -6.21
CA GLY A 207 -18.83 -15.14 -5.88
C GLY A 207 -17.64 -14.74 -4.99
N LEU A 208 -17.16 -15.63 -4.11
CA LEU A 208 -16.01 -15.40 -3.25
C LEU A 208 -14.68 -15.54 -4.02
N GLU A 209 -14.58 -16.54 -4.90
CA GLU A 209 -13.45 -16.74 -5.80
C GLU A 209 -13.29 -15.58 -6.79
N ILE A 210 -14.39 -15.12 -7.39
CA ILE A 210 -14.40 -13.95 -8.28
C ILE A 210 -13.91 -12.71 -7.53
N LYS A 211 -14.38 -12.48 -6.29
CA LYS A 211 -13.93 -11.35 -5.45
C LYS A 211 -12.46 -11.43 -5.09
N ALA A 212 -11.96 -12.62 -4.76
CA ALA A 212 -10.55 -12.84 -4.45
C ALA A 212 -9.69 -12.60 -5.69
N SER A 213 -10.11 -13.07 -6.85
CA SER A 213 -9.45 -12.88 -8.15
C SER A 213 -9.38 -11.40 -8.56
N ILE A 214 -10.49 -10.65 -8.45
CA ILE A 214 -10.52 -9.21 -8.75
C ILE A 214 -9.59 -8.45 -7.79
N ARG A 215 -9.66 -8.75 -6.49
CA ARG A 215 -8.79 -8.08 -5.50
C ARG A 215 -7.32 -8.35 -5.80
N ASN A 216 -6.97 -9.61 -6.07
CA ASN A 216 -5.61 -10.00 -6.42
C ASN A 216 -5.12 -9.25 -7.67
N THR A 217 -5.98 -9.09 -8.67
CA THR A 217 -5.67 -8.32 -9.88
C THR A 217 -5.39 -6.85 -9.56
N ILE A 218 -6.19 -6.22 -8.71
CA ILE A 218 -5.98 -4.81 -8.32
C ILE A 218 -4.67 -4.63 -7.55
N VAL A 219 -4.37 -5.48 -6.56
CA VAL A 219 -3.13 -5.34 -5.78
C VAL A 219 -1.88 -5.69 -6.60
N ALA A 220 -1.99 -6.63 -7.55
CA ALA A 220 -0.93 -6.92 -8.52
C ALA A 220 -0.67 -5.73 -9.43
N THR A 221 -1.74 -5.10 -9.95
CA THR A 221 -1.66 -3.87 -10.75
C THR A 221 -0.93 -2.77 -10.00
N LEU A 222 -1.28 -2.54 -8.73
CA LEU A 222 -0.60 -1.54 -7.90
C LEU A 222 0.88 -1.88 -7.71
N GLY A 223 1.21 -3.13 -7.36
CA GLY A 223 2.60 -3.57 -7.19
C GLY A 223 3.45 -3.32 -8.44
N ARG A 224 2.95 -3.71 -9.62
CA ARG A 224 3.62 -3.47 -10.90
C ARG A 224 3.78 -1.99 -11.21
N SER A 225 2.73 -1.19 -11.03
CA SER A 225 2.78 0.25 -11.27
C SER A 225 3.78 0.98 -10.37
N MET A 226 3.90 0.55 -9.11
CA MET A 226 4.88 1.10 -8.17
C MET A 226 6.30 0.75 -8.59
N ALA A 227 6.57 -0.51 -8.99
CA ALA A 227 7.89 -0.91 -9.49
C ALA A 227 8.33 -0.06 -10.70
N ILE A 228 7.43 0.14 -11.66
CA ILE A 228 7.65 0.98 -12.84
C ILE A 228 7.93 2.42 -12.45
N ALA A 229 7.08 3.03 -11.61
CA ALA A 229 7.27 4.40 -11.16
C ALA A 229 8.56 4.58 -10.36
N GLY A 230 8.95 3.58 -9.57
CA GLY A 230 10.21 3.60 -8.83
C GLY A 230 11.43 3.60 -9.75
N TRP A 231 11.38 2.80 -10.81
CA TRP A 231 12.43 2.77 -11.83
C TRP A 231 12.51 4.06 -12.65
N LEU A 232 11.38 4.52 -13.20
CA LEU A 232 11.29 5.70 -14.06
C LEU A 232 11.59 6.99 -13.27
N GLY A 233 10.93 7.17 -12.14
CA GLY A 233 10.87 8.43 -11.45
C GLY A 233 9.88 9.42 -12.02
N SER A 234 9.56 10.45 -11.26
CA SER A 234 8.51 11.41 -11.58
C SER A 234 8.73 12.10 -12.93
N GLU A 235 9.97 12.51 -13.23
CA GLU A 235 10.33 13.19 -14.48
C GLU A 235 10.14 12.35 -15.75
N ARG A 236 10.19 11.01 -15.63
CA ARG A 236 10.08 10.08 -16.76
C ARG A 236 8.76 9.32 -16.78
N LEU A 237 7.81 9.69 -15.93
CA LEU A 237 6.47 9.11 -15.97
C LEU A 237 5.79 9.48 -17.30
N PRO A 238 5.25 8.51 -18.06
CA PRO A 238 4.52 8.81 -19.27
C PRO A 238 3.20 9.53 -18.95
N SER A 239 2.66 10.27 -19.92
CA SER A 239 1.39 10.98 -19.77
C SER A 239 0.21 10.09 -19.35
N VAL A 240 0.25 8.80 -19.71
CA VAL A 240 -0.76 7.81 -19.30
C VAL A 240 -0.81 7.59 -17.78
N ALA A 241 0.27 7.89 -17.05
CA ALA A 241 0.32 7.88 -15.59
C ALA A 241 -0.60 8.93 -14.96
N ARG A 242 -1.00 9.97 -15.72
CA ARG A 242 -1.84 11.08 -15.24
C ARG A 242 -1.35 11.65 -13.91
N SER A 243 -0.03 11.69 -13.74
CA SER A 243 0.59 12.18 -12.53
C SER A 243 0.31 13.67 -12.36
N LYS A 244 0.25 14.12 -11.11
CA LYS A 244 0.09 15.53 -10.76
C LYS A 244 1.19 15.94 -9.81
N GLU A 245 1.73 17.14 -10.00
CA GLU A 245 2.55 17.77 -8.99
C GLU A 245 1.62 18.38 -7.93
N GLU A 246 1.85 17.99 -6.68
CA GLU A 246 1.14 18.48 -5.51
C GLU A 246 2.12 19.20 -4.59
N GLU A 247 1.59 20.11 -3.77
CA GLU A 247 2.38 20.95 -2.87
C GLU A 247 1.78 20.91 -1.47
N THR A 248 2.62 20.68 -0.46
CA THR A 248 2.21 20.77 0.95
C THR A 248 1.95 22.22 1.34
N PRO A 249 1.23 22.48 2.45
CA PRO A 249 1.06 23.84 2.97
C PRO A 249 2.37 24.61 3.21
N GLU A 250 3.48 23.90 3.44
CA GLU A 250 4.83 24.43 3.65
C GLU A 250 5.64 24.61 2.34
N GLY A 251 5.00 24.44 1.18
CA GLY A 251 5.63 24.63 -0.13
C GLY A 251 6.51 23.47 -0.59
N LYS A 252 6.35 22.27 -0.01
CA LYS A 252 7.12 21.07 -0.40
C LYS A 252 6.38 20.32 -1.49
N ARG A 253 7.08 19.99 -2.57
CA ARG A 253 6.47 19.36 -3.74
C ARG A 253 6.61 17.84 -3.71
N PHE A 254 5.59 17.15 -4.19
CA PHE A 254 5.60 15.71 -4.44
C PHE A 254 4.74 15.39 -5.65
N VAL A 255 4.88 14.19 -6.21
CA VAL A 255 4.08 13.75 -7.36
C VAL A 255 3.06 12.71 -6.91
N SER A 256 1.80 12.91 -7.26
CA SER A 256 0.75 11.92 -7.04
C SER A 256 0.38 11.17 -8.30
N ILE A 257 0.09 9.88 -8.16
CA ILE A 257 -0.41 9.00 -9.22
C ILE A 257 -1.81 8.53 -8.82
N PRO A 258 -2.86 8.94 -9.55
CA PRO A 258 -4.22 8.51 -9.26
C PRO A 258 -4.45 7.06 -9.66
N ASN A 259 -5.52 6.45 -9.17
CA ASN A 259 -5.91 5.07 -9.49
C ASN A 259 -5.88 4.72 -10.99
N ALA A 260 -6.48 5.58 -11.81
CA ALA A 260 -6.51 5.38 -13.27
C ALA A 260 -5.10 5.41 -13.88
N GLY A 261 -4.22 6.26 -13.34
CA GLY A 261 -2.82 6.34 -13.70
C GLY A 261 -2.03 5.09 -13.33
N ALA A 262 -2.23 4.58 -12.12
CA ALA A 262 -1.61 3.33 -11.67
C ALA A 262 -2.02 2.13 -12.53
N ILE A 263 -3.31 2.04 -12.89
CA ILE A 263 -3.81 1.00 -13.81
C ILE A 263 -3.15 1.12 -15.19
N ALA A 264 -3.11 2.32 -15.75
CA ALA A 264 -2.53 2.56 -17.07
C ALA A 264 -1.02 2.27 -17.10
N LEU A 265 -0.29 2.66 -16.05
CA LEU A 265 1.13 2.35 -15.90
C LEU A 265 1.38 0.84 -15.91
N ALA A 266 0.63 0.08 -15.12
CA ALA A 266 0.80 -1.38 -15.07
C ALA A 266 0.47 -2.11 -16.38
N GLN A 267 -0.34 -1.50 -17.25
CA GLN A 267 -0.70 -2.05 -18.55
C GLN A 267 0.26 -1.64 -19.67
N THR A 268 1.10 -0.64 -19.44
CA THR A 268 2.05 -0.15 -20.44
C THR A 268 3.24 -1.12 -20.52
N PRO A 269 3.63 -1.58 -21.71
CA PRO A 269 4.83 -2.38 -21.88
C PRO A 269 6.05 -1.51 -21.61
N PHE A 270 6.85 -1.93 -20.63
CA PHE A 270 8.15 -1.35 -20.35
C PHE A 270 9.16 -2.50 -20.42
N GLU A 271 10.13 -2.38 -21.33
CA GLU A 271 11.25 -3.31 -21.48
C GLU A 271 12.33 -3.05 -20.43
#